data_AF-A0A416SPG1-F1
#
_entry.id   AF-A0A416SPG1-F1
#
_cell.length_a   1.000
_cell.length_b   1.000
_cell.length_c   1.000
_cell.angle_alpha   90.00
_cell.angle_beta   90.00
_cell.angle_gamma   90.00
#
_symmetry.space_group_name_H-M   'P 1'
#
loop_
_entity.id
_entity.type
_entity.pdbx_description
1 polymer ?
#
loop_
_entity_poly.entity_id
_entity_poly.type
_entity_poly.pdbx_seq_one_letter_code
_entity_poly.pdbx_strand_id
1 'polypeptide(L)'
;MFNIRFPIDYKLFINNYGEGGINEFLWILSLFSKYENLNTVKKFYEMKEAYEIMKKELPEICEFEFWDDGKGIFPWGVTDNGDELFWNYTENSVDIVIFSS
;
A
#
# COMPACT_ATOMS: atom_id res chain seq x y z
N MET A 1 -1.79 4.52 15.58
CA MET A 1 -0.82 5.06 14.60
C MET A 1 0.09 3.90 14.22
N PHE A 2 0.26 3.60 12.93
CA PHE A 2 1.11 2.48 12.50
C PHE A 2 2.57 2.78 12.85
N ASN A 3 3.28 1.81 13.42
CA ASN A 3 4.72 1.89 13.69
C ASN A 3 5.52 1.49 12.45
N ILE A 4 5.21 2.10 11.31
CA ILE A 4 5.81 1.75 10.03
C ILE A 4 7.08 2.54 9.76
N ARG A 5 8.11 1.85 9.24
CA ARG A 5 9.34 2.48 8.76
C ARG A 5 9.32 2.58 7.25
N PHE A 6 8.86 3.73 6.74
CA PHE A 6 8.83 3.96 5.30
C PHE A 6 10.24 3.89 4.66
N PRO A 7 10.36 3.31 3.45
CA PRO A 7 11.57 3.35 2.66
C PRO A 7 12.14 4.77 2.50
N ILE A 8 13.46 4.88 2.47
CA ILE A 8 14.14 6.19 2.46
C ILE A 8 13.89 6.96 1.16
N ASP A 9 13.89 6.26 0.04
CA ASP A 9 13.58 6.76 -1.29
C ASP A 9 12.13 7.26 -1.40
N TYR A 10 11.15 6.55 -0.85
CA TYR A 10 9.77 7.04 -0.76
C TYR A 10 9.67 8.35 0.03
N LYS A 11 10.33 8.43 1.19
CA LYS A 11 10.34 9.67 1.99
C LYS A 11 10.96 10.83 1.22
N LEU A 12 12.06 10.59 0.52
CA LEU A 12 12.70 11.59 -0.35
C LEU A 12 11.77 11.99 -1.49
N PHE A 13 11.08 11.04 -2.11
CA PHE A 13 10.09 11.32 -3.17
C PHE A 13 8.97 12.23 -2.66
N ILE A 14 8.28 11.86 -1.57
CA ILE A 14 7.21 12.66 -0.99
C ILE A 14 7.70 14.06 -0.60
N ASN A 15 8.91 14.18 -0.04
CA ASN A 15 9.46 15.47 0.36
C ASN A 15 9.77 16.39 -0.83
N ASN A 16 10.16 15.83 -1.99
CA ASN A 16 10.50 16.61 -3.17
C ASN A 16 9.29 16.88 -4.08
N TYR A 17 8.37 15.93 -4.19
CA TYR A 17 7.29 15.95 -5.18
C TYR A 17 5.88 15.98 -4.58
N GLY A 18 5.73 15.65 -3.29
CA GLY A 18 4.44 15.51 -2.64
C GLY A 18 3.71 14.21 -3.00
N GLU A 19 2.40 14.23 -2.82
CA GLU A 19 1.46 13.17 -3.22
C GLU A 19 0.84 13.47 -4.60
N GLY A 20 0.28 12.46 -5.26
CA GLY A 20 -0.43 12.64 -6.53
C GLY A 20 -0.11 11.59 -7.58
N GLY A 21 -0.38 11.92 -8.83
CA GLY A 21 -0.24 11.02 -9.98
C GLY A 21 1.07 11.21 -10.74
N ILE A 22 1.65 10.11 -11.20
CA ILE A 22 2.73 10.06 -12.19
C ILE A 22 2.10 9.63 -13.51
N ASN A 23 2.24 10.48 -14.53
CA ASN A 23 1.74 10.24 -15.88
C ASN A 23 0.25 9.87 -15.93
N GLU A 24 -0.56 10.44 -15.02
CA GLU A 24 -2.00 10.15 -14.88
C GLU A 24 -2.32 8.65 -14.73
N PHE A 25 -1.33 7.86 -14.31
CA PHE A 25 -1.44 6.40 -14.27
C PHE A 25 -1.10 5.85 -12.89
N LEU A 26 0.06 6.20 -12.33
CA LEU A 26 0.48 5.71 -11.02
C LEU A 26 0.17 6.76 -9.95
N TRP A 27 -0.71 6.44 -9.02
CA TRP A 27 -1.14 7.32 -7.94
C TRP A 27 -0.43 6.97 -6.65
N ILE A 28 0.37 7.89 -6.12
CA ILE A 28 1.14 7.72 -4.89
C ILE A 28 0.28 8.08 -3.68
N LEU A 29 0.13 7.12 -2.76
CA LEU A 29 -0.58 7.32 -1.51
C LEU A 29 0.30 8.04 -0.50
N SER A 30 -0.33 8.86 0.34
CA SER A 30 0.36 9.66 1.36
C SER A 30 -0.42 9.67 2.68
N LEU A 31 0.31 9.64 3.81
CA LEU A 31 -0.29 9.81 5.14
C LEU A 31 -0.90 11.20 5.34
N PHE A 32 -0.41 12.18 4.59
CA PHE A 32 -0.78 13.59 4.74
C PHE A 32 -1.91 14.00 3.79
N SER A 33 -2.35 13.09 2.92
CA SER A 33 -3.35 13.40 1.92
C SER A 33 -4.67 13.77 2.54
N LYS A 34 -5.23 14.87 2.06
CA LYS A 34 -6.60 15.31 2.36
C LYS A 34 -7.63 14.61 1.48
N TYR A 35 -7.21 14.04 0.36
CA TYR A 35 -8.05 13.31 -0.56
C TYR A 35 -8.16 11.86 -0.11
N GLU A 36 -9.38 11.40 0.17
CA GLU A 36 -9.59 10.07 0.77
C GLU A 36 -9.03 8.94 -0.08
N ASN A 37 -9.15 9.07 -1.41
CA ASN A 37 -8.66 8.12 -2.38
C ASN A 37 -7.12 8.05 -2.48
N LEU A 38 -6.41 9.05 -1.96
CA LEU A 38 -4.94 9.09 -1.90
C LEU A 38 -4.40 8.99 -0.46
N ASN A 39 -5.28 8.87 0.53
CA ASN A 39 -4.87 8.77 1.92
C ASN A 39 -4.49 7.32 2.26
N THR A 40 -3.22 7.11 2.60
CA THR A 40 -2.68 5.77 2.86
C THR A 40 -3.41 5.03 3.99
N VAL A 41 -3.84 5.74 5.05
CA VAL A 41 -4.53 5.10 6.18
C VAL A 41 -5.92 4.62 5.76
N LYS A 42 -6.65 5.44 4.99
CA LYS A 42 -7.98 5.04 4.49
C LYS A 42 -7.87 3.86 3.52
N LYS A 43 -6.94 3.94 2.56
CA LYS A 43 -6.67 2.86 1.61
C LYS A 43 -6.20 1.58 2.28
N PHE A 44 -5.38 1.66 3.33
CA PHE A 44 -5.01 0.49 4.12
C PHE A 44 -6.22 -0.28 4.64
N TYR A 45 -7.19 0.40 5.24
CA TYR A 45 -8.38 -0.27 5.78
C TYR A 45 -9.32 -0.79 4.67
N GLU A 46 -9.51 -0.03 3.60
CA GLU A 46 -10.32 -0.45 2.44
C GLU A 46 -9.76 -1.72 1.80
N MET A 47 -8.47 -1.72 1.47
CA MET A 47 -7.79 -2.87 0.85
C MET A 47 -7.71 -4.05 1.82
N LYS A 48 -7.47 -3.80 3.11
CA LYS A 48 -7.43 -4.86 4.13
C LYS A 48 -8.77 -5.58 4.23
N GLU A 49 -9.87 -4.83 4.29
CA GLU A 49 -11.22 -5.40 4.38
C GLU A 49 -11.52 -6.26 3.14
N ALA A 50 -11.27 -5.75 1.94
CA ALA A 50 -11.45 -6.49 0.70
C ALA A 50 -10.62 -7.78 0.66
N TYR A 51 -9.35 -7.70 1.06
CA TYR A 51 -8.45 -8.85 1.10
C TYR A 51 -8.87 -9.88 2.16
N GLU A 52 -9.34 -9.44 3.34
CA GLU A 52 -9.85 -10.34 4.38
C GLU A 52 -11.13 -11.07 3.96
N ILE A 53 -11.98 -10.45 3.14
CA ILE A 53 -13.13 -11.11 2.51
C ILE A 53 -12.64 -12.16 1.53
N MET A 54 -11.75 -11.78 0.60
CA MET A 54 -11.18 -12.71 -0.39
C MET A 54 -10.49 -13.91 0.28
N LYS A 55 -9.74 -13.68 1.36
CA LYS A 55 -9.04 -14.73 2.11
C LYS A 55 -9.99 -15.72 2.81
N LYS A 56 -11.20 -15.30 3.18
CA LYS A 56 -12.21 -16.22 3.72
C LYS A 56 -12.78 -17.13 2.64
N GLU A 57 -12.89 -16.63 1.41
CA GLU A 57 -13.47 -17.36 0.29
C GLU A 57 -12.44 -18.25 -0.43
N LEU A 58 -11.22 -17.74 -0.60
CA LEU A 58 -10.12 -18.34 -1.37
C LEU A 58 -8.79 -18.18 -0.62
N PRO A 59 -8.61 -18.85 0.54
CA PRO A 59 -7.40 -18.73 1.35
C PRO A 59 -6.14 -19.18 0.61
N GLU A 60 -6.25 -20.12 -0.32
CA GLU A 60 -5.12 -20.72 -1.04
C GLU A 60 -4.40 -19.78 -2.01
N ILE A 61 -5.05 -18.69 -2.43
CA ILE A 61 -4.45 -17.66 -3.30
C ILE A 61 -4.06 -16.39 -2.51
N CYS A 62 -4.38 -16.33 -1.22
CA CYS A 62 -4.11 -15.19 -0.35
C CYS A 62 -2.82 -15.42 0.44
N GLU A 63 -1.68 -15.16 -0.20
CA GLU A 63 -0.35 -15.48 0.33
C GLU A 63 0.18 -14.50 1.39
N PHE A 64 -0.39 -13.30 1.46
CA PHE A 64 0.08 -12.20 2.30
C PHE A 64 -0.81 -11.94 3.51
N GLU A 65 -0.23 -11.29 4.52
CA GLU A 65 -0.94 -10.67 5.63
C GLU A 65 -0.78 -9.15 5.54
N PHE A 66 -1.82 -8.40 5.85
CA PHE A 66 -1.70 -6.94 6.02
C PHE A 66 -0.87 -6.59 7.24
N TRP A 67 -0.23 -5.43 7.21
CA TRP A 67 0.69 -4.95 8.22
C TRP A 67 0.24 -5.22 9.66
N ASP A 68 1.11 -5.91 10.39
CA ASP A 68 1.03 -6.16 11.83
C ASP A 68 2.38 -5.88 12.49
N ASP A 69 2.49 -4.70 13.11
CA ASP A 69 3.62 -4.16 13.89
C ASP A 69 5.04 -4.68 13.55
N GLY A 70 5.40 -4.69 12.27
CA GLY A 70 6.75 -5.06 11.81
C GLY A 70 6.80 -5.94 10.57
N LYS A 71 5.70 -6.61 10.20
CA LYS A 71 5.64 -7.49 9.03
C LYS A 71 4.33 -7.35 8.26
N GLY A 72 4.35 -7.75 7.00
CA GLY A 72 3.17 -7.79 6.14
C GLY A 72 3.11 -6.64 5.13
N ILE A 73 2.04 -6.64 4.35
CA ILE A 73 1.85 -5.69 3.26
C ILE A 73 1.24 -4.37 3.75
N PHE A 74 1.74 -3.26 3.21
CA PHE A 74 1.24 -1.91 3.47
C PHE A 74 1.20 -1.10 2.18
N PRO A 75 0.08 -0.43 1.86
CA PRO A 75 -0.12 0.17 0.55
C PRO A 75 0.70 1.44 0.39
N TRP A 76 1.19 1.66 -0.83
CA TRP A 76 1.91 2.87 -1.22
C TRP A 76 1.42 3.50 -2.52
N GLY A 77 0.68 2.74 -3.33
CA GLY A 77 0.18 3.24 -4.60
C GLY A 77 -1.02 2.45 -5.12
N VAL A 78 -1.68 3.05 -6.10
CA VAL A 78 -2.64 2.39 -6.98
C VAL A 78 -2.37 2.82 -8.41
N THR A 79 -2.73 2.01 -9.39
CA THR A 79 -2.75 2.45 -10.80
C THR A 79 -4.17 2.83 -11.23
N ASP A 80 -4.27 3.60 -12.32
CA ASP A 80 -5.55 4.00 -12.91
C ASP A 80 -6.38 2.81 -13.43
N ASN A 81 -5.72 1.69 -13.78
CA ASN A 81 -6.37 0.43 -14.14
C ASN A 81 -6.75 -0.44 -12.93
N GLY A 82 -6.52 0.02 -11.69
CA GLY A 82 -6.98 -0.65 -10.48
C GLY A 82 -6.00 -1.63 -9.84
N ASP A 83 -4.73 -1.66 -10.26
CA ASP A 83 -3.73 -2.46 -9.56
C ASP A 83 -3.44 -1.84 -8.19
N GLU A 84 -3.26 -2.67 -7.18
CA GLU A 84 -2.92 -2.27 -5.81
C GLU A 84 -1.45 -2.55 -5.53
N LEU A 85 -0.74 -1.54 -5.00
CA LEU A 85 0.71 -1.58 -4.85
C LEU A 85 1.09 -1.49 -3.38
N PHE A 86 1.85 -2.49 -2.94
CA PHE A 86 2.22 -2.68 -1.54
C PHE A 86 3.72 -2.75 -1.36
N TRP A 87 4.16 -2.31 -0.18
CA TRP A 87 5.43 -2.73 0.40
C TRP A 87 5.15 -3.97 1.21
N ASN A 88 5.89 -5.04 0.96
CA ASN A 88 5.88 -6.24 1.78
C ASN A 88 7.08 -6.21 2.73
N TYR A 89 6.81 -5.99 4.01
CA TYR A 89 7.84 -5.97 5.04
C TYR A 89 8.07 -7.39 5.55
N THR A 90 9.28 -7.89 5.36
CA THR A 90 9.76 -9.14 5.94
C THR A 90 10.75 -8.84 7.07
N GLU A 91 11.31 -9.88 7.71
CA GLU A 91 12.38 -9.69 8.69
C GLU A 91 13.62 -9.01 8.11
N ASN A 92 13.89 -9.24 6.82
CA ASN A 92 15.18 -8.93 6.20
C ASN A 92 15.08 -7.94 5.03
N SER A 93 13.87 -7.70 4.49
CA SER A 93 13.67 -6.91 3.28
C SER A 93 12.36 -6.12 3.31
N VAL A 94 12.29 -5.14 2.42
CA VAL A 94 11.05 -4.49 2.02
C VAL A 94 10.96 -4.63 0.51
N ASP A 95 10.05 -5.49 0.05
CA ASP A 95 9.86 -5.80 -1.36
C ASP A 95 8.60 -5.10 -1.90
N ILE A 96 8.52 -4.87 -3.21
CA ILE A 96 7.30 -4.38 -3.84
C ILE A 96 6.46 -5.57 -4.27
N VAL A 97 5.18 -5.54 -3.90
CA VAL A 97 4.17 -6.52 -4.32
C VAL A 97 3.06 -5.76 -5.05
N ILE A 98 2.57 -6.34 -6.13
CA ILE A 98 1.50 -5.78 -6.97
C ILE A 98 0.39 -6.81 -7.02
N PHE A 99 -0.82 -6.41 -6.65
CA PHE A 99 -2.03 -7.17 -6.91
C PHE A 99 -2.67 -6.59 -8.16
N SER A 100 -2.63 -7.35 -9.25
CA SER A 100 -3.18 -6.92 -10.53
C SER A 100 -4.68 -7.16 -10.59
N SER A 101 -5.42 -6.20 -11.15
CA SER A 101 -6.86 -6.33 -11.42
C SER A 101 -7.17 -7.17 -12.64
#